data_AF-A0A537G4X9-F1
#
_entry.id   AF-A0A537G4X9-F1
#
_cell.length_a   1.000
_cell.length_b   1.000
_cell.length_c   1.000
_cell.angle_alpha   90.00
_cell.angle_beta   90.00
_cell.angle_gamma   90.00
#
_symmetry.space_group_name_H-M   'P 1'
#
loop_
_entity.id
_entity.type
_entity.pdbx_description
1 polymer ?
#
loop_
_entity_poly.entity_id
_entity_poly.type
_entity_poly.pdbx_seq_one_letter_code
_entity_poly.pdbx_strand_id
1 'polypeptide(L)'
;LAGMEIPKHEDTEQTFDELKARIAKTIDFIDSARPAQIDGSEAKEIVLKLRDREVKFSGVQYLLGFAHPNFYFHATTAYDILRHNGVDIGKRDFIGNP
;
A
#
# COMPACT_ATOMS: atom_id res chain seq x y z
N LEU A 1 -3.04 -5.15 10.08
CA LEU A 1 -2.30 -6.33 10.57
C LEU A 1 -1.66 -6.05 11.94
N ALA A 2 -0.68 -5.15 12.02
CA ALA A 2 0.08 -4.79 13.24
C ALA A 2 -0.72 -4.24 14.46
N GLY A 3 -2.04 -4.05 14.33
CA GLY A 3 -2.87 -3.48 15.39
C GLY A 3 -2.59 -2.00 15.69
N MET A 4 -1.84 -1.34 14.83
CA MET A 4 -1.56 0.10 14.90
C MET A 4 -2.70 0.90 14.28
N GLU A 5 -2.92 2.10 14.79
CA GLU A 5 -3.82 3.06 14.16
C GLU A 5 -3.22 3.49 12.81
N ILE A 6 -4.06 3.46 11.75
CA ILE A 6 -3.63 3.85 10.41
C ILE A 6 -3.64 5.38 10.35
N PRO A 7 -2.50 6.03 10.03
CA PRO A 7 -2.47 7.47 9.91
C PRO A 7 -3.38 7.92 8.75
N LYS A 8 -4.20 8.94 9.02
CA LYS A 8 -4.99 9.59 7.99
C LYS A 8 -4.15 10.65 7.30
N HIS A 9 -4.12 10.61 5.99
CA HIS A 9 -3.52 11.65 5.16
C HIS A 9 -4.63 12.30 4.34
N GLU A 10 -4.60 13.63 4.25
CA GLU A 10 -5.47 14.35 3.33
C GLU A 10 -4.94 14.15 1.90
N ASP A 11 -5.82 13.80 0.96
CA ASP A 11 -5.46 13.57 -0.44
C ASP A 11 -5.40 14.91 -1.22
N THR A 12 -4.52 15.82 -0.80
CA THR A 12 -4.43 17.20 -1.29
C THR A 12 -3.09 17.53 -1.97
N GLU A 13 -2.25 16.53 -2.24
CA GLU A 13 -0.97 16.73 -2.92
C GLU A 13 -1.16 17.29 -4.34
N GLN A 14 -0.41 18.33 -4.68
CA GLN A 14 -0.46 19.02 -5.98
C GLN A 14 0.90 19.04 -6.69
N THR A 15 1.98 18.69 -5.99
CA THR A 15 3.34 18.69 -6.53
C THR A 15 4.03 17.34 -6.35
N PHE A 16 5.07 17.08 -7.15
CA PHE A 16 5.87 15.85 -7.01
C PHE A 16 6.60 15.77 -5.67
N ASP A 17 7.00 16.89 -5.08
CA ASP A 17 7.68 16.89 -3.78
C ASP A 17 6.71 16.52 -2.65
N GLU A 18 5.46 16.96 -2.73
CA GLU A 18 4.40 16.52 -1.81
C GLU A 18 4.10 15.02 -1.96
N LEU A 19 4.02 14.52 -3.20
CA LEU A 19 3.84 13.09 -3.46
C LEU A 19 4.99 12.24 -2.91
N LYS A 20 6.25 12.68 -3.10
CA LYS A 20 7.43 12.02 -2.51
C LYS A 20 7.39 12.05 -0.98
N ALA A 21 7.00 13.19 -0.39
CA ALA A 21 6.85 13.31 1.05
C ALA A 21 5.77 12.37 1.61
N ARG A 22 4.67 12.16 0.87
CA ARG A 22 3.63 11.19 1.24
C ARG A 22 4.15 9.76 1.23
N ILE A 23 4.93 9.38 0.21
CA ILE A 23 5.59 8.07 0.14
C ILE A 23 6.53 7.88 1.34
N ALA A 24 7.39 8.87 1.63
CA ALA A 24 8.31 8.81 2.76
C ALA A 24 7.59 8.62 4.11
N LYS A 25 6.55 9.41 4.39
CA LYS A 25 5.72 9.25 5.61
C LYS A 25 5.09 7.86 5.73
N THR A 26 4.69 7.27 4.61
CA THR A 26 4.09 5.94 4.58
C THR A 26 5.14 4.85 4.88
N ILE A 27 6.35 4.99 4.32
CA ILE A 27 7.49 4.12 4.62
C ILE A 27 7.86 4.22 6.10
N ASP A 28 8.03 5.44 6.64
CA ASP A 28 8.36 5.67 8.05
C ASP A 28 7.34 5.01 9.00
N PHE A 29 6.05 5.09 8.66
CA PHE A 29 4.99 4.43 9.43
C PHE A 29 5.11 2.90 9.36
N ILE A 30 5.36 2.32 8.18
CA ILE A 30 5.54 0.88 8.01
C ILE A 30 6.77 0.41 8.81
N ASP A 31 7.89 1.13 8.73
CA ASP A 31 9.14 0.81 9.42
C ASP A 31 9.02 0.92 10.95
N SER A 32 8.05 1.67 11.46
CA SER A 32 7.75 1.74 12.89
C SER A 32 7.08 0.47 13.45
N ALA A 33 6.55 -0.41 12.58
CA ALA A 33 5.94 -1.66 13.01
C ALA A 33 6.99 -2.71 13.39
N ARG A 34 6.86 -3.32 14.56
CA ARG A 34 7.75 -4.42 14.99
C ARG A 34 7.24 -5.75 14.43
N PRO A 35 8.13 -6.68 14.03
CA PRO A 35 7.72 -8.02 13.55
C PRO A 35 6.74 -8.74 14.47
N ALA A 36 6.98 -8.71 15.78
CA ALA A 36 6.11 -9.31 16.81
C ALA A 36 4.67 -8.74 16.86
N GLN A 37 4.39 -7.62 16.19
CA GLN A 37 3.03 -7.08 16.06
C GLN A 37 2.28 -7.69 14.87
N ILE A 38 3.00 -8.29 13.92
CA ILE A 38 2.48 -8.86 12.68
C ILE A 38 2.47 -10.40 12.77
N ASP A 39 3.48 -10.99 13.40
CA ASP A 39 3.58 -12.44 13.59
C ASP A 39 2.35 -12.99 14.32
N GLY A 40 1.76 -14.06 13.79
CA GLY A 40 0.54 -14.65 14.33
C GLY A 40 -0.76 -13.92 13.95
N SER A 41 -0.69 -12.87 13.11
CA SER A 41 -1.88 -12.13 12.68
C SER A 41 -2.65 -12.78 11.51
N GLU A 42 -2.23 -13.95 11.03
CA GLU A 42 -2.81 -14.63 9.86
C GLU A 42 -4.30 -14.90 10.02
N ALA A 43 -4.73 -15.27 11.22
CA ALA A 43 -6.13 -15.56 11.55
C ALA A 43 -6.91 -14.35 12.09
N LYS A 44 -6.26 -13.20 12.29
CA LYS A 44 -6.91 -11.99 12.83
C LYS A 44 -8.04 -11.54 11.92
N GLU A 45 -9.23 -11.29 12.46
CA GLU A 45 -10.33 -10.73 11.67
C GLU A 45 -10.02 -9.29 11.26
N ILE A 46 -10.11 -9.02 9.96
CA ILE A 46 -10.01 -7.69 9.37
C ILE A 46 -11.36 -7.37 8.73
N VAL A 47 -12.00 -6.28 9.17
CA VAL A 47 -13.29 -5.84 8.66
C VAL A 47 -13.10 -4.56 7.85
N LEU A 48 -13.38 -4.63 6.55
CA LEU A 48 -13.42 -3.46 5.68
C LEU A 48 -14.86 -2.98 5.53
N LYS A 49 -15.10 -1.71 5.85
CA LYS A 49 -16.38 -1.04 5.61
C LYS A 49 -16.36 -0.45 4.21
N LEU A 50 -17.02 -1.13 3.26
CA LEU A 50 -17.31 -0.59 1.94
C LEU A 50 -18.63 0.20 2.00
N ARG A 51 -18.91 1.00 0.97
CA ARG A 51 -20.06 1.93 0.94
C ARG A 51 -21.40 1.25 1.25
N ASP A 52 -21.60 0.05 0.74
CA ASP A 52 -22.87 -0.70 0.78
C ASP A 52 -22.79 -1.98 1.64
N ARG A 53 -21.59 -2.39 2.06
CA ARG A 53 -21.39 -3.65 2.78
C ARG A 53 -20.11 -3.67 3.61
N GLU A 54 -20.10 -4.54 4.61
CA GLU A 54 -18.86 -4.94 5.28
C GLU A 54 -18.31 -6.21 4.63
N VAL A 55 -17.00 -6.25 4.42
CA VAL A 55 -16.29 -7.45 3.97
C VAL A 55 -15.31 -7.86 5.05
N LYS A 56 -15.37 -9.13 5.43
CA LYS A 56 -14.52 -9.70 6.47
C LYS A 56 -13.48 -10.61 5.85
N PHE A 57 -12.27 -10.54 6.37
CA PHE A 57 -11.14 -11.36 5.97
C PHE A 57 -10.42 -11.89 7.21
N SER A 58 -9.76 -13.03 7.10
CA SER A 58 -8.59 -13.29 7.96
C SER A 58 -7.42 -12.38 7.56
N GLY A 59 -6.44 -12.19 8.44
CA GLY A 59 -5.29 -11.35 8.15
C GLY A 59 -4.51 -11.78 6.91
N VAL A 60 -4.35 -13.08 6.70
CA VAL A 60 -3.67 -13.62 5.50
C VAL A 60 -4.50 -13.43 4.23
N GLN A 61 -5.83 -13.61 4.31
CA GLN A 61 -6.71 -13.37 3.17
C GLN A 61 -6.76 -11.89 2.81
N TYR A 62 -6.77 -11.01 3.81
CA TYR A 62 -6.71 -9.57 3.60
C TYR A 62 -5.39 -9.19 2.92
N LEU A 63 -4.25 -9.65 3.43
CA LEU A 63 -2.95 -9.28 2.88
C LEU A 63 -2.79 -9.78 1.45
N LEU A 64 -2.88 -11.10 1.24
CA LEU A 64 -2.56 -11.73 -0.04
C LEU A 64 -3.69 -11.63 -1.07
N GLY A 65 -4.94 -11.62 -0.61
CA GLY A 65 -6.11 -11.62 -1.48
C GLY A 65 -6.69 -10.23 -1.77
N PHE A 66 -6.40 -9.23 -0.95
CA PHE A 66 -6.96 -7.88 -1.11
C PHE A 66 -5.88 -6.79 -1.19
N ALA A 67 -5.08 -6.61 -0.14
CA ALA A 67 -4.14 -5.49 -0.04
C ALA A 67 -3.02 -5.58 -1.09
N HIS A 68 -2.39 -6.74 -1.24
CA HIS A 68 -1.25 -6.94 -2.14
C HIS A 68 -1.63 -6.82 -3.63
N PRO A 69 -2.73 -7.42 -4.12
CA PRO A 69 -3.18 -7.20 -5.49
C PRO A 69 -3.54 -5.73 -5.78
N ASN A 70 -4.23 -5.04 -4.86
CA ASN A 70 -4.57 -3.63 -5.04
C ASN A 70 -3.32 -2.74 -5.06
N PHE A 71 -2.35 -3.00 -4.18
CA PHE A 71 -1.08 -2.26 -4.16
C PHE A 71 -0.37 -2.34 -5.52
N TYR A 72 -0.18 -3.55 -6.06
CA TYR A 72 0.49 -3.71 -7.34
C TYR A 72 -0.33 -3.22 -8.53
N PHE A 73 -1.66 -3.32 -8.48
CA PHE A 73 -2.51 -2.71 -9.50
C PHE A 73 -2.26 -1.21 -9.61
N HIS A 74 -2.26 -0.49 -8.50
CA HIS A 74 -2.04 0.96 -8.50
C HIS A 74 -0.59 1.34 -8.82
N ALA A 75 0.39 0.61 -8.29
CA ALA A 75 1.80 0.86 -8.61
C ALA A 75 2.09 0.65 -10.11
N THR A 76 1.56 -0.43 -10.70
CA THR A 76 1.70 -0.71 -12.14
C THR A 76 0.98 0.34 -12.96
N THR A 77 -0.22 0.75 -12.56
CA THR A 77 -0.96 1.82 -13.26
C THR A 77 -0.19 3.13 -13.27
N ALA A 78 0.45 3.53 -12.16
CA ALA A 78 1.28 4.72 -12.10
C ALA A 78 2.51 4.61 -13.02
N TYR A 79 3.18 3.45 -13.02
CA TYR A 79 4.26 3.13 -13.95
C TYR A 79 3.80 3.25 -15.41
N ASP A 80 2.65 2.69 -15.75
CA ASP A 80 2.12 2.70 -17.11
C ASP A 80 1.75 4.12 -17.57
N ILE A 81 1.17 4.96 -16.71
CA ILE A 81 0.89 6.37 -17.02
C ILE A 81 2.18 7.12 -17.34
N LEU A 82 3.22 6.98 -16.52
CA LEU A 82 4.51 7.64 -16.75
C LEU A 82 5.15 7.14 -18.05
N ARG A 83 5.17 5.83 -18.26
CA ARG A 83 5.75 5.22 -19.45
C ARG A 83 5.00 5.62 -20.72
N HIS A 84 3.67 5.66 -20.67
CA HIS A 84 2.82 6.11 -21.77
C HIS A 84 3.07 7.57 -22.15
N ASN A 85 3.38 8.43 -21.17
CA ASN A 85 3.73 9.84 -21.39
C ASN A 85 5.21 10.06 -21.77
N GLY A 86 5.96 9.01 -22.07
CA GLY A 86 7.33 9.10 -22.61
C GLY A 86 8.43 9.16 -21.56
N VAL A 87 8.14 8.92 -20.28
CA VAL A 87 9.20 8.80 -19.26
C VAL A 87 10.01 7.53 -19.53
N ASP A 88 11.35 7.65 -19.50
CA ASP A 88 12.24 6.51 -19.75
C ASP A 88 12.42 5.63 -18.51
N ILE A 89 11.37 4.88 -18.18
CA ILE A 89 11.35 3.84 -17.15
C ILE A 89 11.11 2.47 -17.77
N GLY A 90 11.68 1.45 -17.15
CA GLY A 90 11.58 0.06 -17.57
C GLY A 90 11.24 -0.88 -16.42
N LYS A 91 11.15 -2.17 -16.75
CA LYS A 91 10.86 -3.24 -15.78
C LYS A 91 11.80 -3.23 -14.56
N ARG A 92 13.06 -2.83 -14.73
CA ARG A 92 14.04 -2.76 -13.63
C ARG A 92 13.70 -1.64 -12.63
N ASP A 93 13.15 -0.53 -13.08
CA ASP A 93 12.70 0.56 -12.19
C ASP A 93 11.47 0.14 -11.37
N PHE A 94 10.62 -0.72 -11.93
CA PHE A 94 9.46 -1.26 -11.22
C PHE A 94 9.80 -2.38 -10.24
N ILE A 95 10.63 -3.35 -10.64
CA ILE A 95 11.01 -4.50 -9.80
C ILE A 95 12.04 -4.11 -8.74
N GLY A 96 12.89 -3.12 -9.03
CA GLY A 96 14.05 -2.77 -8.21
C GLY A 96 15.26 -3.68 -8.44
N ASN A 97 16.24 -3.57 -7.55
CA ASN A 97 17.40 -4.46 -7.52
C ASN A 97 17.08 -5.68 -6.64
N PRO A 98 17.14 -6.91 -7.18
CA PRO A 98 17.01 -8.14 -6.39
C PRO A 98 18.20 -8.35 -5.44
#